data_AF-A0A0Q9H8X8-F1
#
_entry.id   AF-A0A0Q9H8X8-F1
#
_cell.length_a   1.000
_cell.length_b   1.000
_cell.length_c   1.000
_cell.angle_alpha   90.00
_cell.angle_beta   90.00
_cell.angle_gamma   90.00
#
_symmetry.space_group_name_H-M   'P 1'
#
loop_
_entity.id
_entity.type
_entity.pdbx_description
1 polymer ?
#
loop_
_entity_poly.entity_id
_entity_poly.type
_entity_poly.pdbx_seq_one_letter_code
_entity_poly.pdbx_strand_id
1 'polypeptide(L)'
;MERYRGADIGSARSEAPFKVDLPLDPRCVNESLFAIGLWLIAREMSHRARISMEPRDGRIRVSLPDADAARDFGERFAQRLVA
;
A
#
# COMPACT_ATOMS: atom_id res chain seq x y z
N MET A 1 26.37 -19.44 4.04
CA MET A 1 25.18 -18.80 4.64
C MET A 1 25.03 -17.44 4.03
N GLU A 2 24.27 -17.37 2.94
CA GLU A 2 24.07 -16.15 2.16
C GLU A 2 23.07 -15.26 2.89
N ARG A 3 23.53 -14.12 3.38
CA ARG A 3 22.67 -13.09 3.96
C ARG A 3 21.88 -12.48 2.81
N TYR A 4 20.58 -12.76 2.75
CA TYR A 4 19.66 -12.02 1.88
C TYR A 4 19.64 -10.56 2.36
N ARG A 5 20.56 -9.77 1.81
CA ARG A 5 20.59 -8.32 1.95
C ARG A 5 19.38 -7.87 1.15
N GLY A 6 18.30 -7.51 1.84
CA GLY A 6 17.11 -6.95 1.22
C GLY A 6 17.57 -5.88 0.23
N ALA A 7 17.27 -6.12 -1.05
CA ALA A 7 17.59 -5.17 -2.09
C ALA A 7 16.90 -3.86 -1.69
N ASP A 8 17.70 -2.89 -1.29
CA ASP A 8 17.29 -1.51 -1.21
C ASP A 8 17.06 -1.10 -2.67
N ILE A 9 15.85 -1.34 -3.17
CA ILE A 9 15.39 -0.83 -4.45
C ILE A 9 15.09 0.66 -4.24
N GLY A 10 16.16 1.40 -3.93
CA GLY A 10 16.23 2.83 -3.92
C GLY A 10 16.12 3.32 -5.36
N SER A 11 14.90 3.33 -5.90
CA SER A 11 14.54 4.32 -6.89
C SER A 11 14.01 5.51 -6.13
N ALA A 12 14.84 6.54 -5.99
CA ALA A 12 14.42 7.88 -5.60
C ALA A 12 13.55 8.50 -6.73
N ARG A 13 12.43 7.86 -7.05
CA ARG A 13 11.28 8.50 -7.68
C ARG A 13 10.41 8.95 -6.53
N SER A 14 10.19 10.27 -6.42
CA SER A 14 9.37 10.96 -5.42
C SER A 14 8.41 10.01 -4.70
N GLU A 15 8.56 9.88 -3.37
CA GLU A 15 7.50 9.29 -2.56
C GLU A 15 6.20 9.95 -3.01
N ALA A 16 5.28 9.17 -3.57
CA ALA A 16 3.98 9.71 -3.94
C ALA A 16 3.41 10.37 -2.67
N PRO A 17 3.13 11.68 -2.68
CA PRO A 17 3.15 12.47 -1.44
C PRO A 17 1.97 12.16 -0.51
N PHE A 18 0.94 11.49 -1.03
CA PHE A 18 -0.28 11.18 -0.30
C PHE A 18 -0.24 9.75 0.21
N LYS A 19 -0.12 9.59 1.53
CA LYS A 19 0.06 8.29 2.20
C LYS A 19 -1.24 7.90 2.92
N VAL A 20 -1.67 6.65 2.72
CA VAL A 20 -2.78 6.05 3.46
C VAL A 20 -2.26 4.80 4.18
N ASP A 21 -2.46 4.77 5.49
CA ASP A 21 -2.07 3.64 6.34
C ASP A 21 -3.30 2.73 6.58
N LEU A 22 -3.12 1.44 6.33
CA LEU A 22 -4.10 0.39 6.58
C LEU A 22 -3.53 -0.57 7.64
N PRO A 23 -4.33 -1.12 8.57
CA PRO A 23 -3.85 -2.17 9.47
C PRO A 23 -3.30 -3.37 8.71
N LEU A 24 -2.18 -3.89 9.20
CA LEU A 24 -1.60 -5.16 8.77
C LEU A 24 -2.14 -6.27 9.67
N ASP A 25 -3.25 -6.88 9.26
CA ASP A 25 -3.75 -8.10 9.89
C ASP A 25 -3.20 -9.33 9.15
N PRO A 26 -2.35 -10.17 9.78
CA PRO A 26 -1.79 -11.36 9.17
C PRO A 26 -2.85 -12.36 8.66
N ARG A 27 -4.07 -12.33 9.22
CA ARG A 27 -5.16 -13.24 8.85
C ARG A 27 -5.77 -12.89 7.49
N CYS A 28 -5.63 -11.63 7.04
CA CYS A 28 -6.26 -11.15 5.81
C CYS A 28 -5.31 -10.31 4.93
N VAL A 29 -4.00 -10.37 5.17
CA VAL A 29 -3.00 -9.56 4.44
C VAL A 29 -3.03 -9.85 2.94
N ASN A 30 -3.19 -11.11 2.54
CA ASN A 30 -3.22 -11.50 1.14
C ASN A 30 -4.49 -10.98 0.44
N GLU A 31 -5.65 -11.12 1.06
CA GLU A 31 -6.92 -10.60 0.57
C GLU A 31 -6.89 -9.08 0.46
N SER A 32 -6.27 -8.42 1.44
CA SER A 32 -6.10 -6.97 1.44
C SER A 32 -5.21 -6.51 0.29
N LEU A 33 -4.03 -7.13 0.10
CA LEU A 33 -3.13 -6.81 -1.00
C LEU A 33 -3.78 -7.09 -2.37
N PHE A 34 -4.54 -8.18 -2.48
CA PHE A 34 -5.29 -8.50 -3.69
C PHE A 34 -6.33 -7.43 -4.01
N ALA A 35 -7.14 -7.03 -3.03
CA ALA A 35 -8.16 -6.00 -3.20
C ALA A 35 -7.55 -4.63 -3.57
N ILE A 36 -6.42 -4.27 -2.96
CA ILE A 36 -5.66 -3.06 -3.29
C ILE A 36 -5.17 -3.13 -4.74
N GLY A 37 -4.59 -4.27 -5.15
CA GLY A 37 -4.11 -4.48 -6.52
C GLY A 37 -5.22 -4.31 -7.56
N LEU A 38 -6.39 -4.91 -7.33
CA LEU A 38 -7.55 -4.75 -8.23
C LEU A 38 -7.99 -3.29 -8.33
N TRP A 39 -8.04 -2.57 -7.20
CA TRP A 39 -8.43 -1.17 -7.18
C TRP A 39 -7.46 -0.28 -7.97
N LEU A 40 -6.15 -0.54 -7.83
CA LEU A 40 -5.11 0.19 -8.55
C LEU A 40 -5.13 -0.09 -10.06
N ILE A 41 -5.36 -1.34 -10.46
CA ILE A 41 -5.48 -1.73 -11.88
C ILE A 41 -6.69 -1.05 -12.51
N ALA A 42 -7.85 -1.09 -11.84
CA ALA A 42 -9.09 -0.50 -12.35
C ALA A 42 -9.01 1.02 -12.56
N ARG A 43 -8.02 1.68 -11.95
CA ARG A 43 -7.77 3.12 -12.05
C ARG A 43 -6.46 3.45 -12.78
N GLU A 44 -5.83 2.48 -13.44
CA GLU A 44 -4.56 2.64 -14.16
C GLU A 44 -3.40 3.21 -13.31
N MET A 45 -3.45 2.97 -12.00
CA MET A 45 -2.50 3.53 -11.01
C MET A 45 -1.45 2.53 -10.52
N SER A 46 -1.46 1.29 -11.01
CA SER A 46 -0.56 0.21 -10.56
C SER A 46 0.93 0.58 -10.60
N HIS A 47 1.34 1.42 -11.56
CA HIS A 47 2.73 1.86 -11.74
C HIS A 47 3.05 3.21 -11.06
N ARG A 48 2.04 3.89 -10.50
CA ARG A 48 2.16 5.21 -9.86
C ARG A 48 1.94 5.17 -8.35
N ALA A 49 1.35 4.09 -7.86
CA ALA A 49 1.22 3.83 -6.44
C ALA A 49 2.41 3.02 -5.92
N ARG A 50 2.78 3.26 -4.66
CA ARG A 50 3.78 2.45 -3.94
C ARG A 50 3.11 1.82 -2.74
N ILE A 51 3.37 0.53 -2.54
CA ILE A 51 2.89 -0.21 -1.36
C ILE A 51 4.12 -0.62 -0.56
N SER A 52 4.14 -0.28 0.73
CA SER A 52 5.13 -0.77 1.68
C SER A 52 4.45 -1.45 2.85
N MET A 53 5.03 -2.56 3.31
CA MET A 53 4.61 -3.23 4.53
C MET A 53 5.54 -2.78 5.66
N GLU A 54 4.96 -2.34 6.78
CA GLU A 54 5.69 -1.89 7.96
C GLU A 54 5.24 -2.78 9.15
N PRO A 55 5.75 -4.02 9.27
CA PRO A 55 5.25 -4.98 10.26
C PRO A 55 5.48 -4.55 11.71
N ARG A 56 6.54 -3.76 11.96
CA ARG A 56 6.82 -3.20 13.29
C ARG A 56 5.75 -2.22 13.76
N ASP A 57 5.15 -1.52 12.81
CA ASP A 57 4.10 -0.52 13.06
C ASP A 57 2.70 -1.12 12.82
N GLY A 58 2.60 -2.41 12.53
CA GLY A 58 1.34 -3.10 12.31
C GLY A 58 0.53 -2.54 11.14
N ARG A 59 1.18 -2.04 10.08
CA ARG A 59 0.49 -1.38 8.95
C ARG A 59 1.02 -1.72 7.57
N ILE A 60 0.15 -1.58 6.59
CA ILE A 60 0.45 -1.46 5.17
C ILE A 60 0.30 0.02 4.82
N ARG A 61 1.31 0.61 4.22
CA ARG A 61 1.28 1.98 3.74
C ARG A 61 1.15 2.00 2.23
N VAL A 62 0.17 2.75 1.73
CA VAL A 62 -0.07 2.95 0.30
C VAL A 62 0.15 4.42 -0.02
N SER A 63 1.14 4.70 -0.85
CA SER A 63 1.45 6.04 -1.35
C SER A 63 0.82 6.22 -2.74
N LEU A 64 0.06 7.30 -2.91
CA LEU A 64 -0.75 7.59 -4.10
C LEU A 64 -0.32 8.93 -4.76
N PRO A 65 -0.51 9.06 -6.08
CA PRO A 65 0.05 10.19 -6.85
C PRO A 65 -0.63 11.53 -6.59
N ASP A 66 -1.89 11.53 -6.15
CA ASP A 66 -2.68 12.73 -5.90
C ASP A 66 -3.64 12.56 -4.69
N ALA A 67 -4.13 13.70 -4.18
CA ALA A 67 -4.95 13.75 -2.97
C ALA A 67 -6.33 13.11 -3.16
N ASP A 68 -6.91 13.24 -4.35
CA ASP A 68 -8.23 12.68 -4.66
C ASP A 68 -8.17 11.15 -4.68
N ALA A 69 -7.15 10.58 -5.32
CA ALA A 69 -6.89 9.14 -5.27
C ALA A 69 -6.68 8.65 -3.84
N ALA A 70 -5.96 9.40 -3.00
CA ALA A 70 -5.76 9.06 -1.59
C ALA A 70 -7.05 9.11 -0.77
N ARG A 71 -7.90 10.11 -0.99
CA ARG A 71 -9.22 10.20 -0.35
C ARG A 71 -10.11 9.04 -0.79
N ASP A 72 -10.26 8.82 -2.09
CA ASP A 72 -11.07 7.73 -2.66
C ASP A 72 -10.60 6.36 -2.15
N PHE A 73 -9.28 6.16 -2.08
CA PHE A 73 -8.69 4.95 -1.55
C PHE A 73 -9.00 4.78 -0.05
N GLY A 74 -8.79 5.84 0.73
CA GLY A 74 -9.14 5.89 2.13
C GLY A 74 -10.60 5.52 2.37
N GLU A 75 -11.55 6.16 1.68
CA GLU A 75 -12.98 5.86 1.81
C GLU A 75 -13.30 4.39 1.46
N ARG A 76 -12.66 3.84 0.43
CA ARG A 76 -12.90 2.47 -0.03
C ARG A 76 -12.37 1.40 0.92
N PHE A 77 -11.28 1.68 1.64
CA PHE A 77 -10.56 0.70 2.46
C PHE A 77 -10.64 0.96 3.97
N ALA A 78 -10.95 2.19 4.42
CA ALA A 78 -11.15 2.54 5.83
C ALA A 78 -12.34 1.79 6.45
N GLN A 79 -13.35 1.46 5.66
CA GLN A 79 -14.54 0.75 6.14
C GLN A 79 -14.38 -0.78 6.21
N ARG A 80 -13.33 -1.36 5.60
CA ARG A 80 -13.18 -2.83 5.46
C ARG A 80 -12.28 -3.48 6.50
N LEU A 81 -11.77 -2.72 7.46
CA LEU A 81 -10.74 -3.17 8.40
C LEU A 81 -11.15 -3.10 9.88
N VAL A 82 -12.45 -2.90 10.13
CA VAL A 82 -13.06 -2.95 11.49
C VAL A 82 -14.05 -4.13 11.62
N ALA A 83 -13.88 -5.18 10.82
CA ALA A 83 -14.68 -6.40 10.92
C ALA A 83 -13.90 -7.52 11.63
#